data_AF-A0A519PCA1-F1
#
_entry.id   AF-A0A519PCA1-F1
#
_cell.length_a   1.000
_cell.length_b   1.000
_cell.length_c   1.000
_cell.angle_alpha   90.00
_cell.angle_beta   90.00
_cell.angle_gamma   90.00
#
_symmetry.space_group_name_H-M   'P 1'
#
loop_
_entity.id
_entity.type
_entity.pdbx_description
1 polymer ?
#
loop_
_entity_poly.entity_id
_entity_poly.type
_entity_poly.pdbx_seq_one_letter_code
_entity_poly.pdbx_strand_id
1 'polypeptide(L)' 'MLADPIHSDPLAEARATLHRVWGHADFRGRQAQVVEAALEGRDVMAVLPTGGGKSVCYQIPAM' A
#
# COMPACT_ATOMS: atom_id res chain seq x y z
N MET A 1 -22.51 23.61 3.61
CA MET A 1 -21.04 23.57 3.60
C MET A 1 -20.63 22.66 4.74
N LEU A 2 -20.68 21.34 4.52
CA LEU A 2 -20.26 20.36 5.51
C LEU A 2 -18.84 19.97 5.11
N ALA A 3 -17.86 20.33 5.94
CA ALA A 3 -16.48 19.89 5.77
C ALA A 3 -16.41 18.37 6.03
N ASP A 4 -16.04 17.68 4.95
CA ASP A 4 -15.38 16.39 4.71
C ASP A 4 -15.60 15.17 5.64
N PRO A 5 -15.95 14.00 5.06
CA PRO A 5 -15.91 12.74 5.78
C PRO A 5 -14.44 12.39 6.02
N ILE A 6 -14.07 12.09 7.27
CA ILE A 6 -12.91 11.30 7.72
C ILE A 6 -11.97 10.97 6.55
N HIS A 7 -10.98 11.82 6.26
CA HIS A 7 -9.94 11.46 5.30
C HIS A 7 -9.18 10.26 5.89
N SER A 8 -9.51 9.05 5.43
CA SER A 8 -8.67 7.90 5.69
C SER A 8 -7.35 8.16 4.98
N ASP A 9 -6.26 8.11 5.75
CA ASP A 9 -4.92 7.99 5.17
C ASP A 9 -4.87 6.61 4.47
N PRO A 10 -4.90 6.55 3.12
CA PRO A 10 -4.97 5.27 2.41
C PRO A 10 -3.75 4.39 2.70
N LEU A 11 -2.60 5.02 3.01
CA LEU A 11 -1.40 4.29 3.36
C LEU A 11 -1.48 3.72 4.79
N ALA A 12 -2.18 4.37 5.70
CA ALA A 12 -2.48 3.82 7.02
C ALA A 12 -3.41 2.60 6.92
N GLU A 13 -4.45 2.66 6.10
CA GLU A 13 -5.34 1.51 5.83
C GLU A 13 -4.58 0.36 5.15
N ALA A 14 -3.70 0.69 4.20
CA ALA A 14 -2.81 -0.27 3.57
C ALA A 14 -1.90 -0.98 4.59
N ARG A 15 -1.32 -0.27 5.56
CA ARG A 15 -0.54 -0.90 6.65
C ARG A 15 -1.41 -1.77 7.56
N ALA A 16 -2.64 -1.35 7.85
CA ALA A 16 -3.57 -2.16 8.63
C ALA A 16 -3.92 -3.48 7.90
N THR A 17 -4.16 -3.41 6.60
CA THR A 17 -4.40 -4.58 5.75
C THR A 17 -3.15 -5.46 5.63
N LEU A 18 -1.96 -4.86 5.47
CA LEU A 18 -0.68 -5.56 5.47
C LEU A 18 -0.51 -6.41 6.74
N HIS A 19 -0.76 -5.81 7.90
CA HIS A 19 -0.69 -6.48 9.18
C HIS A 19 -1.75 -7.58 9.31
N ARG A 20 -3.01 -7.27 8.98
CA ARG A 20 -4.13 -8.19 9.16
C ARG A 20 -4.04 -9.44 8.27
N VAL A 21 -3.55 -9.31 7.04
CA VAL A 21 -3.57 -10.40 6.04
C VAL A 21 -2.24 -11.15 5.98
N TRP A 22 -1.10 -10.45 6.13
CA TRP A 22 0.24 -11.06 6.03
C TRP A 22 1.01 -11.09 7.36
N GLY A 23 0.51 -10.48 8.42
CA GLY A 23 1.19 -10.44 9.72
C GLY A 23 2.47 -9.60 9.71
N HIS A 24 2.66 -8.74 8.71
CA HIS A 24 3.83 -7.87 8.63
C HIS A 24 3.58 -6.57 9.39
N ALA A 25 4.47 -6.24 10.32
CA ALA A 25 4.40 -5.00 11.09
C ALA A 25 4.51 -3.76 10.21
N ASP A 26 5.29 -3.85 9.13
CA ASP A 26 5.40 -2.76 8.16
C ASP A 26 5.86 -3.21 6.77
N PHE A 27 5.67 -2.31 5.79
CA PHE A 27 6.24 -2.40 4.44
C PHE A 27 7.77 -2.44 4.48
N ARG A 28 8.37 -3.17 3.54
CA ARG A 28 9.82 -3.30 3.43
C ARG A 28 10.36 -2.43 2.30
N GLY A 29 11.50 -1.78 2.55
CA GLY A 29 12.21 -0.99 1.53
C GLY A 29 11.30 0.04 0.86
N ARG A 30 11.13 -0.07 -0.47
CA ARG A 30 10.32 0.86 -1.27
C ARG A 30 8.86 0.42 -1.48
N GLN A 31 8.39 -0.65 -0.82
CA GLN A 31 7.03 -1.15 -1.01
C GLN A 31 5.97 -0.08 -0.71
N ALA A 32 6.12 0.69 0.39
CA ALA A 32 5.19 1.76 0.74
C ALA A 32 5.06 2.81 -0.37
N GLN A 33 6.17 3.20 -1.02
CA GLN A 33 6.18 4.17 -2.12
C GLN A 33 5.46 3.63 -3.37
N VAL A 34 5.59 2.33 -3.64
CA VAL A 34 4.90 1.67 -4.76
C VAL A 34 3.40 1.59 -4.49
N VAL A 35 3.02 1.20 -3.27
CA VAL A 35 1.61 1.11 -2.84
C VAL A 35 0.96 2.49 -2.83
N GLU A 36 1.63 3.51 -2.28
CA GLU A 36 1.16 4.90 -2.28
C GLU A 36 0.92 5.41 -3.70
N ALA A 37 1.89 5.22 -4.61
CA ALA A 37 1.71 5.60 -6.01
C ALA A 37 0.52 4.89 -6.67
N ALA A 38 0.32 3.60 -6.40
CA ALA A 38 -0.80 2.83 -6.92
C ALA A 38 -2.15 3.30 -6.35
N LEU A 39 -2.23 3.60 -5.05
CA LEU A 39 -3.43 4.12 -4.38
C LEU A 39 -3.79 5.53 -4.87
N GLU A 40 -2.80 6.33 -5.26
CA GLU A 40 -2.98 7.64 -5.90
C GLU A 40 -3.37 7.54 -7.38
N GLY A 41 -3.47 6.33 -7.94
CA GLY A 41 -3.78 6.11 -9.35
C GLY A 41 -2.64 6.49 -10.30
N ARG A 42 -1.39 6.56 -9.82
CA ARG A 42 -0.22 6.85 -10.65
C ARG A 42 0.38 5.57 -11.23
N ASP A 43 0.85 5.65 -12.47
CA ASP A 43 1.63 4.59 -13.09
C ASP A 43 2.95 4.37 -12.34
N VAL A 44 3.27 3.09 -12.05
CA VAL A 44 4.48 2.73 -11.31
C VAL A 44 5.17 1.50 -11.93
N MET A 45 6.49 1.58 -12.12
CA MET A 45 7.34 0.46 -12.53
C MET A 45 8.18 -0.01 -11.33
N ALA A 46 7.84 -1.17 -10.78
CA ALA A 46 8.46 -1.67 -9.55
C ALA A 46 9.38 -2.89 -9.81
N VAL A 47 10.69 -2.65 -9.80
CA VAL A 47 11.71 -3.72 -9.87
C VAL A 47 12.12 -4.12 -8.45
N LEU A 48 11.79 -5.36 -8.08
CA LEU A 48 12.09 -5.97 -6.78
C LEU A 48 12.63 -7.38 -7.02
N PRO A 49 13.59 -7.85 -6.20
CA PRO A 49 14.13 -9.21 -6.30
C PRO A 49 13.06 -10.27 -5.98
N THR A 50 13.31 -11.52 -6.37
CA THR A 50 12.54 -12.68 -5.92
C THR A 50 12.53 -12.72 -4.39
N GLY A 51 11.35 -12.98 -3.79
CA GLY A 51 11.17 -12.94 -2.33
C GLY A 51 11.07 -11.53 -1.73
N GLY A 52 11.29 -10.46 -2.52
CA GLY A 52 11.18 -9.07 -2.09
C GLY A 52 9.75 -8.57 -1.86
N GLY A 53 8.74 -9.44 -1.96
CA GLY A 53 7.34 -9.10 -1.68
C GLY A 53 6.66 -8.23 -2.74
N LYS A 54 7.04 -8.34 -4.03
CA LYS A 54 6.39 -7.60 -5.13
C LYS A 54 4.86 -7.76 -5.15
N SER A 55 4.36 -8.93 -4.75
CA SER A 55 2.94 -9.24 -4.76
C SER A 55 2.10 -8.31 -3.87
N VAL A 56 2.63 -7.94 -2.70
CA VAL A 56 1.89 -7.08 -1.79
C VAL A 56 1.66 -5.68 -2.38
N CYS A 57 2.56 -5.23 -3.26
CA CYS A 57 2.50 -3.91 -3.91
C CYS A 57 1.31 -3.74 -4.87
N TYR A 58 0.71 -4.83 -5.36
CA TYR A 58 -0.51 -4.76 -6.19
C TYR A 58 -1.71 -5.43 -5.52
N GLN A 59 -1.50 -6.34 -4.56
CA GLN A 59 -2.60 -6.98 -3.84
C GLN A 59 -3.29 -6.03 -2.87
N ILE A 60 -2.53 -5.20 -2.13
CA ILE A 60 -3.12 -4.26 -1.18
C ILE A 60 -3.94 -3.17 -1.87
N PRO A 61 -3.46 -2.50 -2.94
CA PRO A 61 -4.27 -1.50 -3.64
C PRO A 61 -5.55 -2.03 -4.29
N ALA A 62 -5.69 -3.35 -4.44
CA ALA A 62 -6.85 -3.99 -5.06
C ALA A 62 -7.93 -4.45 -4.06
N MET A 63 -7.68 -4.32 -2.74
CA MET A 63 -8.60 -4.70 -1.66
C MET A 63 -9.37 -3.49 -1.13
#